data_AF-A0A420E1K1-F1
#
_entry.id   AF-A0A420E1K1-F1
#
_cell.length_a   1.000
_cell.length_b   1.000
_cell.length_c   1.000
_cell.angle_alpha   90.00
_cell.angle_beta   90.00
_cell.angle_gamma   90.00
#
_symmetry.space_group_name_H-M   'P 1'
#
loop_
_entity.id
_entity.type
_entity.pdbx_description
1 polymer ?
#
loop_
_entity_poly.entity_id
_entity_poly.type
_entity_poly.pdbx_seq_one_letter_code
_entity_poly.pdbx_strand_id
1 'polypeptide(L)'
;MFKIKSVIILCLLYSCSTKAQETITKEPVTELMVIEQEKLCEDKSIIEKKEKEIKSFLDTISINHLKKQVNENLNYYINNESSIIESLNNHQKDINERINSNIKLYLPNEKKYTNKENILLKLVNNNHLEYRDTIQKGTYFNQLFEHNKSYIKPLVMNSGFSTYNFKSKVTTLPYYSLNSHSEQNLRIMNVYYHDGTKKNNPTPIKSHSFPLNSIPVKKMKHVDSLQLEFKINYLTKIDSIHFKKNEIGIQKGDFKLLKMEKNYVEYETPDAYSPYLEAYYYNKEGKALKTKFSISNLSTETPIQEYNKTLNYIKSTVEYINRITTKEEAFLTLKYLDLKNHNNPHKKTKSRVTLEGNVDSFTLYIESKRDTITFLTTLKNGSSVKKLYLHKLEDKTEFIDKDGKVITSIPSSVHFLSHHTGYHSDKYFFTESTEERDYYYLDQDKQTISKLPYSQIEYLCLPILLAKEKGKEGLKLLSAEKNLLLSDKTFTNVFIQRYTGEGILVYNNGGSFLLYDQNNKLITENTKKVDKIILKKSTGW
;
A
#
# COMPACT_ATOMS: atom_id res chain seq x y z
N MET A 1 1.88 -36.84 -1.56
CA MET A 1 1.64 -36.34 -0.19
C MET A 1 2.48 -35.08 -0.01
N PHE A 2 1.83 -33.93 -0.24
CA PHE A 2 2.38 -32.58 -0.10
C PHE A 2 2.63 -32.26 1.38
N LYS A 3 3.80 -31.68 1.70
CA LYS A 3 4.18 -30.88 2.89
C LYS A 3 5.68 -30.59 2.73
N ILE A 4 6.31 -29.43 2.95
CA ILE A 4 5.96 -28.11 3.51
C ILE A 4 7.10 -27.16 3.07
N LYS A 5 6.70 -26.01 2.51
CA LYS A 5 7.21 -24.61 2.67
C LYS A 5 8.73 -24.26 2.62
N SER A 6 8.99 -23.20 1.83
CA SER A 6 10.08 -22.20 1.90
C SER A 6 11.30 -22.45 0.99
N VAL A 7 11.23 -22.27 -0.33
CA VAL A 7 11.30 -21.00 -1.11
C VAL A 7 12.67 -20.30 -1.19
N ILE A 8 13.72 -20.67 -0.44
CA ILE A 8 14.91 -19.78 -0.42
C ILE A 8 16.06 -20.15 -1.37
N ILE A 9 16.02 -21.27 -2.10
CA ILE A 9 17.03 -21.50 -3.17
C ILE A 9 16.41 -22.21 -4.37
N LEU A 10 15.33 -21.64 -4.93
CA LEU A 10 14.89 -21.99 -6.30
C LEU A 10 15.26 -20.90 -7.32
N CYS A 11 15.77 -19.75 -6.89
CA CYS A 11 16.21 -18.65 -7.75
C CYS A 11 17.69 -18.72 -8.18
N LEU A 12 18.43 -19.77 -7.78
CA LEU A 12 19.80 -20.00 -8.27
C LEU A 12 19.87 -20.86 -9.55
N LEU A 13 18.72 -21.21 -10.15
CA LEU A 13 18.65 -22.21 -11.22
C LEU A 13 18.37 -21.68 -12.62
N TYR A 14 18.58 -20.39 -12.89
CA TYR A 14 18.68 -19.96 -14.28
C TYR A 14 19.88 -19.05 -14.52
N SER A 15 20.66 -19.53 -15.50
CA SER A 15 21.31 -18.79 -16.57
C SER A 15 22.76 -18.32 -16.42
N CYS A 16 23.29 -17.93 -17.58
CA CYS A 16 24.66 -17.91 -18.11
C CYS A 16 25.74 -16.92 -17.55
N SER A 17 27.03 -17.27 -17.52
CA SER A 17 28.10 -16.62 -18.32
C SER A 17 29.34 -17.52 -18.45
N THR A 18 29.92 -17.58 -19.64
CA THR A 18 31.21 -18.21 -19.95
C THR A 18 32.35 -17.20 -19.78
N LYS A 19 33.32 -17.53 -18.94
CA LYS A 19 34.76 -17.41 -19.20
C LYS A 19 35.46 -18.23 -18.12
N ALA A 20 36.16 -19.27 -18.55
CA ALA A 20 37.05 -20.03 -17.71
C ALA A 20 38.17 -19.08 -17.25
N GLN A 21 38.38 -19.02 -15.94
CA GLN A 21 39.66 -18.62 -15.40
C GLN A 21 39.93 -19.49 -14.17
N GLU A 22 41.19 -19.87 -14.07
CA GLU A 22 41.78 -20.95 -13.29
C GLU A 22 41.27 -21.04 -11.85
N THR A 23 41.40 -22.25 -11.29
CA THR A 23 41.27 -22.56 -9.86
C THR A 23 42.26 -21.75 -9.02
N ILE A 24 41.99 -20.46 -8.90
CA ILE A 24 42.50 -19.59 -7.85
C ILE A 24 41.59 -19.87 -6.66
N THR A 25 42.21 -20.29 -5.56
CA THR A 25 41.58 -20.41 -4.26
C THR A 25 40.91 -19.07 -3.93
N LYS A 26 39.59 -18.93 -4.14
CA LYS A 26 38.91 -17.63 -4.03
C LYS A 26 38.95 -17.13 -2.59
N GLU A 27 39.35 -15.87 -2.38
CA GLU A 27 39.32 -15.23 -1.06
C GLU A 27 37.91 -15.25 -0.45
N PRO A 28 37.77 -15.23 0.90
CA PRO A 28 36.48 -15.10 1.56
C PRO A 28 35.76 -13.82 1.08
N VAL A 29 34.43 -13.88 0.98
CA VAL A 29 33.63 -12.73 0.56
C VAL A 29 33.74 -11.62 1.60
N THR A 30 34.17 -10.43 1.17
CA THR A 30 34.28 -9.24 2.03
C THR A 30 33.08 -8.32 1.86
N GLU A 31 32.87 -7.42 2.82
CA GLU A 31 31.83 -6.38 2.73
C GLU A 31 32.02 -5.47 1.51
N LEU A 32 33.27 -5.17 1.14
CA LEU A 32 33.58 -4.37 -0.05
C LEU A 32 33.07 -5.04 -1.34
N MET A 33 33.25 -6.36 -1.47
CA MET A 33 32.73 -7.11 -2.62
C MET A 33 31.20 -7.07 -2.71
N VAL A 34 30.52 -7.04 -1.56
CA VAL A 34 29.05 -6.87 -1.52
C VAL A 34 28.67 -5.46 -1.96
N ILE A 35 29.31 -4.43 -1.41
CA ILE A 35 29.04 -3.01 -1.74
C ILE A 35 29.25 -2.74 -3.23
N GLU A 36 30.27 -3.34 -3.85
CA GLU A 36 30.49 -3.24 -5.29
C GLU A 36 29.31 -3.82 -6.09
N GLN A 37 28.77 -4.96 -5.67
CA GLN A 37 27.60 -5.54 -6.33
C GLN A 37 26.32 -4.74 -6.06
N GLU A 38 26.16 -4.15 -4.88
CA GLU A 38 25.02 -3.28 -4.60
C GLU A 38 25.01 -2.03 -5.48
N LYS A 39 26.18 -1.45 -5.78
CA LYS A 39 26.30 -0.29 -6.68
C LYS A 39 25.88 -0.59 -8.12
N LEU A 40 25.98 -1.86 -8.54
CA LEU A 40 25.55 -2.31 -9.87
C LEU A 40 24.04 -2.57 -9.95
N CYS A 41 23.35 -2.67 -8.82
CA CYS A 41 21.92 -2.92 -8.77
C CYS A 41 21.16 -1.57 -8.79
N GLU A 42 20.45 -1.30 -9.90
CA GLU A 42 19.74 -0.03 -10.09
C GLU A 42 18.57 0.17 -9.11
N ASP A 43 17.94 -0.93 -8.67
CA ASP A 43 16.78 -0.90 -7.78
C ASP A 43 17.15 -1.36 -6.35
N LYS A 44 17.29 -0.39 -5.45
CA LYS A 44 17.61 -0.66 -4.03
C LYS A 44 16.57 -1.53 -3.31
N SER A 45 15.32 -1.56 -3.76
CA SER A 45 14.29 -2.39 -3.15
C SER A 45 14.53 -3.89 -3.39
N ILE A 46 15.21 -4.25 -4.49
CA ILE A 46 15.64 -5.62 -4.76
C ILE A 46 16.67 -6.06 -3.71
N ILE A 47 17.60 -5.18 -3.35
CA ILE A 47 18.61 -5.43 -2.32
C ILE A 47 17.91 -5.69 -0.98
N GLU A 48 17.02 -4.80 -0.55
CA GLU A 48 16.28 -4.93 0.72
C GLU A 48 15.45 -6.22 0.79
N LYS A 49 14.79 -6.58 -0.32
CA LYS A 49 14.04 -7.84 -0.41
C LYS A 49 14.96 -9.05 -0.25
N LYS A 50 16.08 -9.10 -0.98
CA LYS A 50 17.09 -10.17 -0.88
C LYS A 50 17.63 -10.28 0.54
N GLU A 51 17.95 -9.17 1.19
CA GLU A 51 18.42 -9.18 2.59
C GLU A 51 17.41 -9.81 3.54
N LYS A 52 16.13 -9.45 3.41
CA LYS A 52 15.06 -10.00 4.24
C LYS A 52 14.89 -11.49 4.03
N GLU A 53 14.93 -11.95 2.77
CA GLU A 53 14.84 -13.36 2.41
C GLU A 53 16.03 -14.16 2.97
N ILE A 54 17.27 -13.66 2.80
CA ILE A 54 18.47 -14.33 3.33
C ILE A 54 18.45 -14.38 4.86
N LYS A 55 18.06 -13.29 5.55
CA LYS A 55 17.92 -13.28 7.02
C LYS A 55 16.92 -14.34 7.47
N SER A 56 15.72 -14.34 6.87
CA SER A 56 14.67 -15.32 7.19
C SER A 56 15.12 -16.77 6.93
N PHE A 57 15.98 -17.00 5.94
CA PHE A 57 16.55 -18.33 5.69
C PHE A 57 17.54 -18.74 6.76
N LEU A 58 18.54 -17.89 7.02
CA LEU A 58 19.61 -18.14 7.96
C LEU A 58 19.09 -18.29 9.39
N ASP A 59 17.96 -17.69 9.74
CA ASP A 59 17.28 -17.89 11.02
C ASP A 59 16.79 -19.34 11.20
N THR A 60 16.46 -20.04 10.10
CA THR A 60 15.86 -21.39 10.12
C THR A 60 16.85 -22.53 9.87
N ILE A 61 18.09 -22.23 9.51
CA ILE A 61 19.10 -23.22 9.09
C ILE A 61 20.43 -23.05 9.83
N SER A 62 21.14 -24.16 10.07
CA SER A 62 22.50 -24.13 10.59
C SER A 62 23.53 -24.09 9.45
N ILE A 63 24.73 -23.55 9.72
CA ILE A 63 25.82 -23.50 8.72
C ILE A 63 26.20 -24.91 8.22
N ASN A 64 26.22 -25.91 9.11
CA ASN A 64 26.49 -27.29 8.72
C ASN A 64 25.40 -27.85 7.79
N HIS A 65 24.14 -27.51 8.03
CA HIS A 65 23.05 -27.92 7.15
C HIS A 65 23.13 -27.21 5.79
N LEU A 66 23.46 -25.92 5.76
CA LEU A 66 23.71 -25.17 4.53
C LEU A 66 24.83 -25.81 3.69
N LYS A 67 25.98 -26.13 4.32
CA LYS A 67 27.10 -26.83 3.66
C LYS A 67 26.66 -28.18 3.12
N LYS A 68 25.94 -28.97 3.92
CA LYS A 68 25.43 -30.28 3.48
C LYS A 68 24.55 -30.14 2.24
N GLN A 69 23.58 -29.23 2.24
CA GLN A 69 22.67 -29.02 1.12
C GLN A 69 23.40 -28.66 -0.19
N VAL A 70 24.38 -27.76 -0.14
CA VAL A 70 25.09 -27.34 -1.37
C VAL A 70 26.00 -28.44 -1.92
N ASN A 71 26.60 -29.26 -1.04
CA ASN A 71 27.40 -30.41 -1.46
C ASN A 71 26.51 -31.54 -2.02
N GLU A 72 25.34 -31.79 -1.43
CA GLU A 72 24.35 -32.73 -1.97
C GLU A 72 23.89 -32.31 -3.37
N ASN A 73 23.67 -31.01 -3.59
CA ASN A 73 23.32 -30.47 -4.90
C ASN A 73 24.46 -30.66 -5.92
N LEU A 74 25.71 -30.36 -5.54
CA LEU A 74 26.87 -30.62 -6.42
C LEU A 74 26.99 -32.10 -6.78
N ASN A 75 26.87 -32.99 -5.80
CA ASN A 75 26.94 -34.44 -6.02
C ASN A 75 25.82 -34.93 -6.93
N TYR A 76 24.60 -34.38 -6.79
CA TYR A 76 23.50 -34.68 -7.69
C TYR A 76 23.85 -34.32 -9.14
N TYR A 77 24.37 -33.12 -9.40
CA TYR A 77 24.74 -32.69 -10.75
C TYR A 77 25.87 -33.51 -11.36
N ILE A 78 26.87 -33.90 -10.57
CA ILE A 78 27.98 -34.75 -11.01
C ILE A 78 27.48 -36.16 -11.33
N ASN A 79 26.70 -36.77 -10.42
CA ASN A 79 26.29 -38.16 -10.54
C ASN A 79 25.18 -38.39 -11.59
N ASN A 80 24.49 -37.34 -12.03
CA ASN A 80 23.36 -37.42 -12.97
C ASN A 80 23.62 -36.68 -14.29
N GLU A 81 24.89 -36.44 -14.67
CA GLU A 81 25.27 -35.71 -15.88
C GLU A 81 24.46 -36.12 -17.12
N SER A 82 24.50 -37.41 -17.49
CA SER A 82 23.85 -37.92 -18.69
C SER A 82 22.33 -37.70 -18.67
N SER A 83 21.69 -37.93 -17.52
CA SER A 83 20.24 -37.75 -17.37
C SER A 83 19.83 -36.29 -17.45
N ILE A 84 20.63 -35.38 -16.89
CA ILE A 84 20.38 -33.94 -16.95
C ILE A 84 20.54 -33.45 -18.40
N ILE A 85 21.61 -33.85 -19.09
CA ILE A 85 21.84 -33.50 -20.50
C ILE A 85 20.72 -34.06 -21.39
N GLU A 86 20.28 -35.29 -21.17
CA GLU A 86 19.16 -35.90 -21.89
C GLU A 86 17.85 -35.12 -21.67
N SER A 87 17.54 -34.76 -20.42
CA SER A 87 16.37 -33.95 -20.09
C SER A 87 16.37 -32.60 -20.80
N LEU A 88 17.52 -31.90 -20.82
CA LEU A 88 17.70 -30.64 -21.55
C LEU A 88 17.52 -30.82 -23.06
N ASN A 89 18.05 -31.91 -23.64
CA ASN A 89 17.86 -32.24 -25.06
C ASN A 89 16.39 -32.48 -25.39
N ASN A 90 15.69 -33.28 -24.59
CA ASN A 90 14.27 -33.57 -24.80
C ASN A 90 13.43 -32.29 -24.72
N HIS A 91 13.71 -31.43 -23.75
CA HIS A 91 13.04 -30.13 -23.64
C HIS A 91 13.24 -29.25 -24.89
N GLN A 92 14.49 -29.15 -25.40
CA GLN A 92 14.77 -28.40 -26.62
C GLN A 92 14.08 -29.02 -27.84
N LYS A 93 14.03 -30.35 -27.93
CA LYS A 93 13.35 -31.07 -29.01
C LYS A 93 11.85 -30.78 -29.03
N ASP A 94 11.18 -30.86 -27.89
CA ASP A 94 9.75 -30.58 -27.76
C ASP A 94 9.41 -29.13 -28.19
N ILE A 95 10.23 -28.16 -27.78
CA ILE A 95 10.08 -26.77 -28.19
C ILE A 95 10.24 -26.63 -29.71
N ASN A 96 11.27 -27.26 -30.28
CA ASN A 96 11.54 -27.22 -31.71
C ASN A 96 10.38 -27.83 -32.52
N GLU A 97 9.87 -29.00 -32.12
CA GLU A 97 8.73 -29.67 -32.78
C GLU A 97 7.47 -28.81 -32.72
N ARG A 98 7.18 -28.22 -31.56
CA ARG A 98 6.03 -27.32 -31.38
C ARG A 98 6.14 -26.06 -32.23
N ILE A 99 7.34 -25.48 -32.37
CA ILE A 99 7.55 -24.31 -33.24
C ILE A 99 7.41 -24.71 -34.69
N ASN A 100 8.13 -25.76 -35.13
CA ASN A 100 8.17 -26.20 -36.53
C ASN A 100 6.78 -26.57 -37.07
N SER A 101 5.93 -27.22 -36.26
CA SER A 101 4.54 -27.53 -36.63
C SER A 101 3.67 -26.28 -36.85
N ASN A 102 4.09 -25.11 -36.35
CA ASN A 102 3.39 -23.83 -36.52
C ASN A 102 3.99 -22.94 -37.62
N ILE A 103 5.14 -23.30 -38.19
CA ILE A 103 5.77 -22.54 -39.28
C ILE A 103 5.05 -22.87 -40.59
N LYS A 104 4.37 -21.89 -41.17
CA LYS A 104 3.74 -22.01 -42.49
C LYS A 104 3.74 -20.69 -43.24
N LEU A 105 3.61 -20.79 -44.56
CA LEU A 105 3.33 -19.63 -45.41
C LEU A 105 1.82 -19.37 -45.40
N TYR A 106 1.40 -18.16 -45.06
CA TYR A 106 -0.01 -17.74 -45.07
C TYR A 106 -0.39 -17.14 -46.44
N LEU A 107 -1.52 -17.56 -46.98
CA LEU A 107 -2.18 -16.90 -48.09
C LEU A 107 -2.83 -15.57 -47.65
N PRO A 108 -3.06 -14.60 -48.55
CA PRO A 108 -3.61 -13.29 -48.19
C PRO A 108 -4.90 -13.32 -47.37
N ASN A 109 -5.79 -14.26 -47.65
CA ASN A 109 -7.08 -14.47 -46.97
C ASN A 109 -6.97 -15.19 -45.62
N GLU A 110 -5.84 -15.84 -45.32
CA GLU A 110 -5.61 -16.52 -44.03
C GLU A 110 -4.95 -15.59 -42.99
N LYS A 111 -4.41 -14.45 -43.42
CA LYS A 111 -3.67 -13.52 -42.56
C LYS A 111 -4.63 -12.83 -41.60
N LYS A 112 -4.25 -12.74 -40.32
CA LYS A 112 -4.96 -11.97 -39.30
C LYS A 112 -4.11 -10.80 -38.83
N TYR A 113 -4.78 -9.67 -38.68
CA TYR A 113 -4.16 -8.40 -38.33
C TYR A 113 -4.67 -7.89 -36.99
N THR A 114 -3.84 -7.13 -36.30
CA THR A 114 -4.27 -6.30 -35.18
C THR A 114 -4.48 -4.87 -35.67
N ASN A 115 -5.35 -4.11 -34.99
CA ASN A 115 -5.47 -2.68 -35.26
C ASN A 115 -4.12 -2.00 -35.00
N LYS A 116 -3.75 -1.05 -35.86
CA LYS A 116 -2.52 -0.28 -35.71
C LYS A 116 -2.69 0.69 -34.53
N GLU A 117 -2.30 0.27 -33.34
CA GLU A 117 -2.28 1.13 -32.15
C GLU A 117 -1.02 2.01 -32.14
N ASN A 118 -1.11 3.21 -31.55
CA ASN A 118 0.07 4.01 -31.25
C ASN A 118 0.74 3.44 -30.00
N ILE A 119 1.63 2.48 -30.22
CA ILE A 119 2.28 1.69 -29.17
C ILE A 119 3.14 2.57 -28.26
N LEU A 120 3.77 3.60 -28.80
CA LEU A 120 4.59 4.51 -28.01
C LEU A 120 3.73 5.27 -26.97
N LEU A 121 2.53 5.73 -27.37
CA LEU A 121 1.58 6.35 -26.43
C LEU A 121 1.01 5.36 -25.41
N LYS A 122 0.84 4.08 -25.78
CA LYS A 122 0.37 3.03 -24.87
C LYS A 122 1.42 2.64 -23.83
N LEU A 123 2.69 2.58 -24.24
CA LEU A 123 3.81 2.18 -23.39
C LEU A 123 4.30 3.32 -22.49
N VAL A 124 4.20 4.57 -22.94
CA VAL A 124 4.43 5.75 -22.10
C VAL A 124 3.21 5.94 -21.20
N ASN A 125 3.20 5.21 -20.08
CA ASN A 125 2.13 5.30 -19.09
C ASN A 125 2.21 6.64 -18.33
N ASN A 126 1.37 7.61 -18.67
CA ASN A 126 1.29 8.92 -18.02
C ASN A 126 0.49 8.93 -16.70
N ASN A 127 0.02 7.79 -16.19
CA ASN A 127 -0.73 7.71 -14.93
C ASN A 127 0.05 8.33 -13.75
N HIS A 128 1.38 8.35 -13.82
CA HIS A 128 2.23 9.01 -12.83
C HIS A 128 2.04 10.54 -12.79
N LEU A 129 1.81 11.19 -13.94
CA LEU A 129 1.53 12.63 -14.02
C LEU A 129 0.14 12.93 -13.44
N GLU A 130 -0.85 12.12 -13.81
CA GLU A 130 -2.21 12.26 -13.28
C GLU A 130 -2.24 12.08 -11.75
N TYR A 131 -1.48 11.11 -11.23
CA TYR A 131 -1.32 10.91 -9.80
C TYR A 131 -0.67 12.11 -9.10
N ARG A 132 0.44 12.61 -9.63
CA ARG A 132 1.11 13.83 -9.13
C ARG A 132 0.13 14.99 -9.07
N ASP A 133 -0.56 15.24 -10.18
CA ASP A 133 -1.49 16.36 -10.31
C ASP A 133 -2.67 16.22 -9.35
N THR A 134 -3.17 15.00 -9.14
CA THR A 134 -4.25 14.72 -8.18
C THR A 134 -3.84 15.04 -6.74
N ILE A 135 -2.65 14.63 -6.32
CA ILE A 135 -2.14 14.94 -4.98
C ILE A 135 -1.90 16.43 -4.79
N GLN A 136 -1.39 17.10 -5.82
CA GLN A 136 -1.11 18.54 -5.79
C GLN A 136 -2.39 19.39 -5.79
N LYS A 137 -3.49 18.90 -6.39
CA LYS A 137 -4.79 19.60 -6.44
C LYS A 137 -5.49 19.75 -5.09
N GLY A 138 -5.12 18.99 -4.07
CA GLY A 138 -5.57 19.24 -2.70
C GLY A 138 -5.74 17.97 -1.89
N THR A 139 -4.96 17.85 -0.82
CA THR A 139 -5.10 16.78 0.16
C THR A 139 -5.29 17.40 1.54
N TYR A 140 -6.29 16.92 2.28
CA TYR A 140 -6.54 17.36 3.65
C TYR A 140 -6.14 16.25 4.62
N PHE A 141 -6.20 16.51 5.92
CA PHE A 141 -6.10 15.46 6.94
C PHE A 141 -6.94 15.78 8.18
N ASN A 142 -7.31 14.75 8.92
CA ASN A 142 -7.79 14.88 10.29
C ASN A 142 -6.67 14.52 11.27
N GLN A 143 -6.71 15.12 12.45
CA GLN A 143 -5.73 14.89 13.50
C GLN A 143 -6.39 14.22 14.71
N LEU A 144 -5.71 13.23 15.26
CA LEU A 144 -6.10 12.49 16.46
C LEU A 144 -4.94 12.51 17.47
N PHE A 145 -5.23 12.33 18.75
CA PHE A 145 -4.27 12.34 19.84
C PHE A 145 -4.47 11.09 20.70
N GLU A 146 -3.56 10.13 20.62
CA GLU A 146 -3.68 8.85 21.33
C GLU A 146 -2.29 8.31 21.70
N HIS A 147 -2.16 7.55 22.79
CA HIS A 147 -0.91 6.87 23.17
C HIS A 147 0.33 7.80 23.18
N ASN A 148 0.19 9.01 23.72
CA ASN A 148 1.23 10.06 23.75
C ASN A 148 1.75 10.49 22.37
N LYS A 149 0.96 10.27 21.31
CA LYS A 149 1.32 10.63 19.93
C LYS A 149 0.17 11.34 19.26
N SER A 150 0.53 12.31 18.42
CA SER A 150 -0.42 12.84 17.46
C SER A 150 -0.41 11.98 16.22
N TYR A 151 -1.59 11.70 15.67
CA TYR A 151 -1.78 10.92 14.47
C TYR A 151 -2.46 11.76 13.42
N ILE A 152 -1.91 11.73 12.22
CA ILE A 152 -2.47 12.40 11.06
C ILE A 152 -3.13 11.35 10.18
N LYS A 153 -4.42 11.50 9.93
CA LYS A 153 -5.19 10.65 9.02
C LYS A 153 -5.49 11.42 7.74
N PRO A 154 -4.79 11.14 6.63
CA PRO A 154 -5.06 11.78 5.35
C PRO A 154 -6.53 11.64 4.95
N LEU A 155 -7.09 12.73 4.47
CA LEU A 155 -8.38 12.81 3.80
C LEU A 155 -8.08 13.02 2.32
N VAL A 156 -7.90 11.93 1.58
CA VAL A 156 -7.85 12.00 0.12
C VAL A 156 -9.29 12.04 -0.35
N MET A 157 -9.78 13.24 -0.70
CA MET A 157 -11.02 13.36 -1.46
C MET A 157 -10.74 12.79 -2.84
N ASN A 158 -11.17 11.56 -3.05
CA ASN A 158 -11.03 10.83 -4.30
C ASN A 158 -11.91 11.49 -5.38
N SER A 159 -11.49 12.66 -5.85
CA SER A 159 -12.15 13.40 -6.92
C SER A 159 -11.58 12.93 -8.26
N GLY A 160 -12.05 11.79 -8.75
CA GLY A 160 -12.03 11.55 -10.20
C GLY A 160 -11.87 10.12 -10.72
N PHE A 161 -10.91 9.31 -10.28
CA PHE A 161 -10.49 8.16 -11.11
C PHE A 161 -10.06 6.90 -10.33
N SER A 162 -10.76 6.54 -9.26
CA SER A 162 -10.72 5.14 -8.79
C SER A 162 -11.56 4.27 -9.74
N THR A 163 -10.94 3.63 -10.72
CA THR A 163 -11.55 2.45 -11.35
C THR A 163 -11.58 1.35 -10.29
N TYR A 164 -12.70 1.22 -9.59
CA TYR A 164 -12.98 0.03 -8.79
C TYR A 164 -12.98 -1.17 -9.73
N ASN A 165 -11.94 -1.99 -9.67
CA ASN A 165 -11.85 -3.19 -10.49
C ASN A 165 -12.74 -4.26 -9.82
N PHE A 166 -14.02 -4.29 -10.19
CA PHE A 166 -14.97 -5.31 -9.72
C PHE A 166 -14.61 -6.67 -10.34
N LYS A 167 -13.59 -7.35 -9.81
CA LYS A 167 -13.30 -8.75 -10.15
C LYS A 167 -13.63 -9.73 -9.01
N SER A 168 -13.84 -9.28 -7.78
CA SER A 168 -14.40 -10.10 -6.70
C SER A 168 -15.10 -9.24 -5.65
N LYS A 169 -16.17 -9.76 -5.04
CA LYS A 169 -16.99 -9.09 -4.01
C LYS A 169 -16.27 -8.85 -2.67
N VAL A 170 -14.94 -8.94 -2.61
CA VAL A 170 -14.19 -8.78 -1.37
C VAL A 170 -13.04 -7.82 -1.62
N THR A 171 -13.00 -6.76 -0.82
CA THR A 171 -12.02 -5.65 -0.73
C THR A 171 -12.31 -4.38 -1.55
N THR A 172 -12.92 -3.39 -0.89
CA THR A 172 -13.06 -1.99 -1.30
C THR A 172 -11.85 -1.17 -0.85
N LEU A 173 -10.72 -1.30 -1.54
CA LEU A 173 -9.62 -0.34 -1.43
C LEU A 173 -9.60 0.54 -2.68
N PRO A 174 -9.44 1.87 -2.55
CA PRO A 174 -9.22 2.74 -3.71
C PRO A 174 -7.96 2.26 -4.45
N TYR A 175 -8.13 1.83 -5.70
CA TYR A 175 -7.03 1.43 -6.55
C TYR A 175 -6.35 2.69 -7.09
N TYR A 176 -5.17 3.00 -6.54
CA TYR A 176 -4.25 3.93 -7.17
C TYR A 176 -3.47 3.15 -8.23
N SER A 177 -3.44 3.64 -9.48
CA SER A 177 -2.58 3.13 -10.55
C SER A 177 -1.09 3.46 -10.31
N LEU A 178 -0.68 3.50 -9.05
CA LEU A 178 0.71 3.60 -8.64
C LEU A 178 1.33 2.22 -8.57
N ASN A 179 2.58 2.17 -9.00
CA ASN A 179 3.49 1.13 -8.55
C ASN A 179 3.60 1.22 -7.01
N SER A 180 3.32 0.13 -6.29
CA SER A 180 3.40 0.02 -4.82
C SER A 180 4.74 0.50 -4.23
N HIS A 181 5.77 0.59 -5.07
CA HIS A 181 7.11 1.10 -4.76
C HIS A 181 7.17 2.63 -4.52
N SER A 182 6.22 3.42 -5.04
CA SER A 182 6.24 4.89 -4.89
C SER A 182 5.90 5.37 -3.48
N GLU A 183 5.13 4.58 -2.73
CA GLU A 183 4.77 4.86 -1.33
C GLU A 183 5.89 4.52 -0.33
N GLN A 184 6.87 3.71 -0.75
CA GLN A 184 7.97 3.26 0.12
C GLN A 184 8.93 4.39 0.48
N ASN A 185 9.00 5.43 -0.35
CA ASN A 185 9.92 6.55 -0.20
C ASN A 185 9.26 7.82 0.35
N LEU A 186 8.01 7.73 0.83
CA LEU A 186 7.26 8.89 1.31
C LEU A 186 7.90 9.47 2.59
N ARG A 187 8.08 10.79 2.62
CA ARG A 187 8.68 11.48 3.77
C ARG A 187 7.87 12.70 4.18
N ILE A 188 7.73 12.91 5.49
CA ILE A 188 7.31 14.21 6.04
C ILE A 188 8.53 15.12 6.04
N MET A 189 8.52 16.16 5.23
CA MET A 189 9.61 17.14 5.18
C MET A 189 9.46 18.16 6.29
N ASN A 190 8.26 18.74 6.41
CA ASN A 190 7.96 19.79 7.36
C ASN A 190 6.61 19.53 8.03
N VAL A 191 6.52 19.85 9.32
CA VAL A 191 5.25 19.93 10.06
C VAL A 191 5.11 21.36 10.56
N TYR A 192 3.99 22.00 10.21
CA TYR A 192 3.66 23.37 10.62
C TYR A 192 2.60 23.30 11.71
N TYR A 193 2.95 23.77 12.89
CA TYR A 193 2.06 23.80 14.06
C TYR A 193 1.36 25.15 14.16
N HIS A 194 0.24 25.14 14.86
CA HIS A 194 -0.61 26.31 15.04
C HIS A 194 0.06 27.48 15.79
N ASP A 195 1.01 27.18 16.67
CA ASP A 195 1.80 28.18 17.39
C ASP A 195 2.88 28.87 16.51
N GLY A 196 2.87 28.61 15.19
CA GLY A 196 3.87 29.09 14.25
C GLY A 196 5.18 28.31 14.30
N THR A 197 5.34 27.35 15.22
CA THR A 197 6.54 26.51 15.24
C THR A 197 6.51 25.54 14.06
N LYS A 198 7.71 25.26 13.53
CA LYS A 198 7.89 24.29 12.46
C LYS A 198 8.90 23.23 12.87
N LYS A 199 8.70 22.00 12.41
CA LYS A 199 9.69 20.93 12.53
C LYS A 199 10.14 20.53 11.14
N ASN A 200 11.44 20.71 10.87
CA ASN A 200 12.02 20.59 9.52
C ASN A 200 12.88 19.33 9.35
N ASN A 201 12.57 18.26 10.06
CA ASN A 201 13.35 17.03 9.97
C ASN A 201 12.62 16.02 9.08
N PRO A 202 13.18 15.68 7.90
CA PRO A 202 12.68 14.61 7.05
C PRO A 202 12.44 13.35 7.87
N THR A 203 11.18 12.94 7.98
CA THR A 203 10.78 11.77 8.75
C THR A 203 10.17 10.76 7.78
N PRO A 204 10.76 9.56 7.61
CA PRO A 204 10.19 8.53 6.74
C PRO A 204 8.83 8.09 7.27
N ILE A 205 7.91 7.87 6.35
CA ILE A 205 6.60 7.28 6.65
C ILE A 205 6.71 5.78 6.37
N LYS A 206 6.12 4.95 7.24
CA LYS A 206 6.08 3.51 7.00
C LYS A 206 5.37 3.22 5.68
N SER A 207 5.91 2.33 4.86
CA SER A 207 5.32 1.93 3.58
C SER A 207 3.83 1.59 3.73
N HIS A 208 3.02 1.97 2.75
CA HIS A 208 1.56 1.78 2.74
C HIS A 208 0.79 2.55 3.82
N SER A 209 1.42 3.49 4.53
CA SER A 209 0.67 4.30 5.51
C SER A 209 -0.17 5.38 4.87
N PHE A 210 0.27 5.96 3.76
CA PHE A 210 -0.53 6.95 3.03
C PHE A 210 -1.30 6.25 1.90
N PRO A 211 -2.57 6.60 1.64
CA PRO A 211 -3.43 7.50 2.41
C PRO A 211 -4.26 6.80 3.49
N LEU A 212 -4.11 5.48 3.62
CA LEU A 212 -5.06 4.63 4.34
C LEU A 212 -4.85 4.58 5.85
N ASN A 213 -3.61 4.69 6.31
CA ASN A 213 -3.24 4.56 7.71
C ASN A 213 -2.85 5.91 8.32
N SER A 214 -2.96 5.96 9.64
CA SER A 214 -2.55 7.12 10.41
C SER A 214 -1.03 7.26 10.44
N ILE A 215 -0.55 8.48 10.21
CA ILE A 215 0.87 8.84 10.22
C ILE A 215 1.19 9.51 11.56
N PRO A 216 2.08 8.96 12.39
CA PRO A 216 2.43 9.55 13.68
C PRO A 216 3.28 10.81 13.51
N VAL A 217 2.95 11.85 14.28
CA VAL A 217 3.70 13.09 14.44
C VAL A 217 4.18 13.20 15.89
N LYS A 218 5.46 13.54 16.07
CA LYS A 218 6.13 13.47 17.39
C LYS A 218 5.54 14.43 18.44
N LYS A 219 5.08 15.62 18.05
CA LYS A 219 4.55 16.60 19.01
C LYS A 219 3.03 16.46 19.14
N MET A 220 2.56 16.47 20.38
CA MET A 220 1.15 16.49 20.77
C MET A 220 0.56 17.90 20.65
N LYS A 221 0.64 18.52 19.46
CA LYS A 221 0.11 19.87 19.21
C LYS A 221 -0.78 19.90 17.99
N HIS A 222 -1.68 20.87 17.88
CA HIS A 222 -2.44 21.08 16.65
C HIS A 222 -1.51 21.36 15.47
N VAL A 223 -1.67 20.57 14.41
CA VAL A 223 -0.92 20.72 13.15
C VAL A 223 -1.81 21.46 12.18
N ASP A 224 -1.38 22.62 11.68
CA ASP A 224 -2.11 23.37 10.66
C ASP A 224 -1.90 22.74 9.28
N SER A 225 -0.66 22.35 8.98
CA SER A 225 -0.31 21.69 7.72
C SER A 225 0.95 20.83 7.83
N LEU A 226 1.12 19.92 6.88
CA LEU A 226 2.31 19.10 6.76
C LEU A 226 2.75 19.01 5.29
N GLN A 227 4.04 19.11 5.06
CA GLN A 227 4.62 18.96 3.72
C GLN A 227 5.15 17.54 3.55
N LEU A 228 4.65 16.84 2.53
CA LEU A 228 5.12 15.52 2.14
C LEU A 228 5.96 15.59 0.87
N GLU A 229 7.04 14.83 0.85
CA GLU A 229 7.80 14.49 -0.36
C GLU A 229 7.33 13.15 -0.89
N PHE A 230 6.79 13.16 -2.10
CA PHE A 230 6.44 11.98 -2.88
C PHE A 230 7.55 11.70 -3.90
N LYS A 231 7.89 10.41 -4.07
CA LYS A 231 8.79 9.95 -5.12
C LYS A 231 8.10 8.90 -5.97
N ILE A 232 7.93 9.21 -7.25
CA ILE A 232 7.42 8.25 -8.23
C ILE A 232 8.64 7.63 -8.91
N ASN A 233 8.99 6.41 -8.50
CA ASN A 233 10.22 5.72 -8.94
C ASN A 233 10.08 5.07 -10.33
N TYR A 234 9.03 5.38 -11.11
CA TYR A 234 8.75 4.69 -12.36
C TYR A 234 8.28 5.67 -13.45
N LEU A 235 9.25 6.30 -14.10
CA LEU A 235 9.08 7.06 -15.34
C LEU A 235 9.92 6.39 -16.40
N THR A 236 9.29 5.80 -17.40
CA THR A 236 10.00 5.03 -18.41
C THR A 236 10.18 5.88 -19.66
N LYS A 237 11.42 5.96 -20.14
CA LYS A 237 11.68 6.32 -21.54
C LYS A 237 11.69 5.02 -22.34
N ILE A 238 10.91 5.00 -23.42
CA ILE A 238 10.85 3.86 -24.35
C ILE A 238 11.65 4.22 -25.60
N ASP A 239 12.68 3.44 -25.89
CA ASP A 239 13.35 3.42 -27.17
C ASP A 239 12.82 2.27 -28.02
N SER A 240 13.19 2.23 -29.31
CA SER A 240 12.77 1.15 -30.20
C SER A 240 13.88 0.70 -31.13
N ILE A 241 13.93 -0.61 -31.40
CA ILE A 241 14.83 -1.22 -32.37
C ILE A 241 13.98 -1.89 -33.45
N HIS A 242 14.14 -1.43 -34.68
CA HIS A 242 13.47 -2.01 -35.83
C HIS A 242 14.39 -2.98 -36.58
N PHE A 243 13.89 -4.14 -36.95
CA PHE A 243 14.59 -5.16 -37.74
C PHE A 243 13.79 -5.52 -38.98
N LYS A 244 14.48 -5.61 -40.12
CA LYS A 244 13.94 -6.07 -41.40
C LYS A 244 14.48 -7.43 -41.78
N LYS A 245 13.79 -8.13 -42.68
CA LYS A 245 14.20 -9.46 -43.16
C LYS A 245 15.62 -9.49 -43.77
N ASN A 246 16.06 -8.41 -44.42
CA ASN A 246 17.42 -8.31 -44.97
C ASN A 246 18.51 -8.07 -43.91
N GLU A 247 18.12 -7.91 -42.64
CA GLU A 247 19.03 -7.68 -41.51
C GLU A 247 19.26 -8.94 -40.66
N ILE A 248 18.96 -10.13 -41.21
CA ILE A 248 19.26 -11.40 -40.54
C ILE A 248 20.77 -11.50 -40.29
N GLY A 249 21.15 -11.79 -39.06
CA GLY A 249 22.55 -11.83 -38.59
C GLY A 249 23.08 -10.49 -38.08
N ILE A 250 22.39 -9.37 -38.35
CA ILE A 250 22.80 -8.04 -37.87
C ILE A 250 22.47 -7.89 -36.39
N GLN A 251 23.42 -7.32 -35.65
CA GLN A 251 23.29 -6.96 -34.25
C GLN A 251 23.07 -5.43 -34.11
N LYS A 252 22.06 -5.03 -33.33
CA LYS A 252 21.74 -3.64 -32.98
C LYS A 252 21.74 -3.52 -31.45
N GLY A 253 22.79 -2.94 -30.89
CA GLY A 253 23.03 -2.97 -29.44
C GLY A 253 23.22 -4.40 -28.96
N ASP A 254 22.48 -4.80 -27.92
CA ASP A 254 22.51 -6.15 -27.36
C ASP A 254 21.54 -7.14 -28.04
N PHE A 255 20.85 -6.69 -29.10
CA PHE A 255 19.83 -7.47 -29.80
C PHE A 255 20.32 -7.93 -31.16
N LYS A 256 20.03 -9.18 -31.53
CA LYS A 256 20.45 -9.74 -32.82
C LYS A 256 19.32 -10.49 -33.50
N LEU A 257 19.04 -10.17 -34.76
CA LEU A 257 18.09 -10.95 -35.55
C LEU A 257 18.74 -12.26 -36.00
N LEU A 258 18.15 -13.41 -35.66
CA LEU A 258 18.67 -14.73 -36.03
C LEU A 258 17.94 -15.33 -37.23
N LYS A 259 16.61 -15.25 -37.26
CA LYS A 259 15.79 -15.77 -38.37
C LYS A 259 14.54 -14.91 -38.57
N MET A 260 14.14 -14.76 -39.83
CA MET A 260 12.87 -14.16 -40.21
C MET A 260 12.39 -14.76 -41.52
N GLU A 261 11.47 -15.71 -41.44
CA GLU A 261 10.99 -16.45 -42.62
C GLU A 261 9.53 -16.86 -42.46
N LYS A 262 8.77 -16.84 -43.56
CA LYS A 262 7.33 -17.17 -43.57
C LYS A 262 6.61 -16.39 -42.45
N ASN A 263 6.08 -17.05 -41.44
CA ASN A 263 5.42 -16.47 -40.27
C ASN A 263 6.27 -16.54 -38.97
N TYR A 264 7.57 -16.80 -39.07
CA TYR A 264 8.46 -17.08 -37.94
C TYR A 264 9.55 -16.02 -37.78
N VAL A 265 9.83 -15.66 -36.52
CA VAL A 265 10.92 -14.77 -36.12
C VAL A 265 11.69 -15.39 -34.96
N GLU A 266 13.02 -15.32 -35.03
CA GLU A 266 13.94 -15.68 -33.95
C GLU A 266 14.96 -14.57 -33.75
N TYR A 267 15.16 -14.13 -32.51
CA TYR A 267 16.11 -13.06 -32.19
C TYR A 267 16.73 -13.28 -30.80
N GLU A 268 17.95 -12.77 -30.62
CA GLU A 268 18.64 -12.74 -29.33
C GLU A 268 18.30 -11.47 -28.55
N THR A 269 18.11 -11.64 -27.24
CA THR A 269 17.89 -10.59 -26.25
C THR A 269 18.85 -10.78 -25.07
N PRO A 270 19.20 -9.73 -24.32
CA PRO A 270 19.76 -9.89 -23.00
C PRO A 270 18.73 -10.53 -22.05
N ASP A 271 19.13 -11.56 -21.31
CA ASP A 271 18.33 -12.32 -20.33
C ASP A 271 17.89 -11.47 -19.14
N ALA A 272 18.73 -10.50 -18.77
CA ALA A 272 18.47 -9.56 -17.67
C ALA A 272 17.63 -8.36 -18.10
N TYR A 273 17.30 -8.22 -19.40
CA TYR A 273 16.43 -7.15 -19.89
C TYR A 273 14.96 -7.50 -19.62
N SER A 274 14.61 -7.45 -18.33
CA SER A 274 13.23 -7.25 -17.88
C SER A 274 13.08 -5.79 -17.49
N PRO A 275 12.92 -4.94 -18.51
CA PRO A 275 11.72 -4.14 -18.50
C PRO A 275 10.94 -4.33 -19.79
N TYR A 276 9.63 -4.56 -19.65
CA TYR A 276 8.58 -4.54 -20.67
C TYR A 276 9.07 -4.45 -22.13
N LEU A 277 9.55 -5.58 -22.66
CA LEU A 277 9.87 -5.75 -24.06
C LEU A 277 8.57 -6.12 -24.82
N GLU A 278 7.96 -5.17 -25.51
CA GLU A 278 6.89 -5.47 -26.47
C GLU A 278 7.44 -5.55 -27.89
N ALA A 279 7.16 -6.65 -28.58
CA ALA A 279 7.55 -6.87 -29.97
C ALA A 279 6.33 -6.81 -30.89
N TYR A 280 6.39 -5.97 -31.93
CA TYR A 280 5.34 -5.86 -32.93
C TYR A 280 5.87 -6.24 -34.31
N TYR A 281 5.13 -7.11 -34.98
CA TYR A 281 5.54 -7.76 -36.21
C TYR A 281 4.70 -7.23 -37.37
N TYR A 282 5.33 -7.02 -38.52
CA TYR A 282 4.68 -6.42 -39.69
C TYR A 282 4.90 -7.29 -40.92
N ASN A 283 3.89 -7.30 -41.80
CA ASN A 283 4.03 -7.84 -43.15
C ASN A 283 4.66 -6.79 -44.10
N LYS A 284 4.86 -7.17 -45.37
CA LYS A 284 5.39 -6.29 -46.44
C LYS A 284 4.56 -5.02 -46.70
N GLU A 285 3.27 -5.04 -46.38
CA GLU A 285 2.35 -3.90 -46.52
C GLU A 285 2.35 -2.99 -45.27
N GLY A 286 3.16 -3.32 -44.26
CA GLY A 286 3.19 -2.59 -42.98
C GLY A 286 2.00 -2.88 -42.05
N LYS A 287 1.20 -3.91 -42.32
CA LYS A 287 0.10 -4.33 -41.43
C LYS A 287 0.64 -5.13 -40.25
N ALA A 288 0.20 -4.78 -39.05
CA ALA A 288 0.59 -5.45 -37.81
C ALA A 288 -0.01 -6.87 -37.74
N LEU A 289 0.83 -7.85 -37.43
CA LEU A 289 0.51 -9.26 -37.37
C LEU A 289 0.21 -9.69 -35.94
N LYS A 290 -0.77 -10.59 -35.79
CA LYS A 290 -1.08 -11.19 -34.49
C LYS A 290 -0.10 -12.33 -34.17
N THR A 291 0.35 -12.39 -32.92
CA THR A 291 1.15 -13.51 -32.40
C THR A 291 0.29 -14.76 -32.22
N LYS A 292 0.71 -15.88 -32.81
CA LYS A 292 0.06 -17.19 -32.65
C LYS A 292 0.65 -17.95 -31.46
N PHE A 293 1.98 -18.02 -31.40
CA PHE A 293 2.72 -18.67 -30.33
C PHE A 293 4.07 -17.97 -30.14
N SER A 294 4.48 -17.80 -28.89
CA SER A 294 5.73 -17.15 -28.52
C SER A 294 6.35 -17.87 -27.33
N ILE A 295 7.66 -18.03 -27.36
CA ILE A 295 8.47 -18.48 -26.24
C ILE A 295 9.72 -17.60 -26.15
N SER A 296 10.04 -17.13 -24.95
CA SER A 296 11.17 -16.25 -24.66
C SER A 296 12.08 -16.89 -23.62
N ASN A 297 13.22 -16.25 -23.34
CA ASN A 297 14.21 -16.69 -22.36
C ASN A 297 14.80 -18.08 -22.65
N LEU A 298 14.85 -18.48 -23.93
CA LEU A 298 15.48 -19.72 -24.32
C LEU A 298 17.00 -19.59 -24.25
N SER A 299 17.68 -20.59 -23.73
CA SER A 299 19.15 -20.64 -23.73
C SER A 299 19.70 -20.52 -25.16
N THR A 300 20.76 -19.72 -25.32
CA THR A 300 21.52 -19.69 -26.58
C THR A 300 22.42 -20.91 -26.74
N GLU A 301 22.64 -21.66 -25.66
CA GLU A 301 23.65 -22.70 -25.52
C GLU A 301 23.12 -24.09 -25.91
N THR A 302 24.05 -25.00 -26.20
CA THR A 302 23.71 -26.42 -26.32
C THR A 302 23.44 -27.02 -24.94
N PRO A 303 22.70 -28.12 -24.83
CA PRO A 303 22.45 -28.81 -23.56
C PRO A 303 23.72 -29.15 -22.77
N ILE A 304 24.80 -29.53 -23.46
CA ILE A 304 26.11 -29.80 -22.85
C ILE A 304 26.75 -28.52 -22.29
N GLN A 305 26.66 -27.41 -23.03
CA GLN A 305 27.18 -26.12 -22.57
C GLN A 305 26.40 -25.62 -21.36
N GLU A 306 25.06 -25.73 -21.39
CA GLU A 306 24.16 -25.35 -20.31
C GLU A 306 24.41 -26.18 -19.04
N TYR A 307 24.61 -27.49 -19.19
CA TYR A 307 25.02 -28.37 -18.09
C TYR A 307 26.36 -27.93 -17.48
N ASN A 308 27.42 -27.84 -18.28
CA ASN A 308 28.76 -27.51 -17.81
C ASN A 308 28.80 -26.17 -17.09
N LYS A 309 28.02 -25.23 -17.58
CA LYS A 309 27.88 -23.91 -17.01
C LYS A 309 27.18 -23.91 -15.66
N THR A 310 26.08 -24.63 -15.55
CA THR A 310 25.35 -24.81 -14.30
C THR A 310 26.25 -25.51 -13.27
N LEU A 311 26.96 -26.56 -13.69
CA LEU A 311 27.91 -27.26 -12.85
C LEU A 311 29.03 -26.33 -12.34
N ASN A 312 29.60 -25.49 -13.21
CA ASN A 312 30.63 -24.53 -12.81
C ASN A 312 30.13 -23.49 -11.81
N TYR A 313 28.88 -23.02 -11.97
CA TYR A 313 28.25 -22.13 -11.00
C TYR A 313 28.05 -22.80 -9.63
N ILE A 314 27.56 -24.04 -9.62
CA ILE A 314 27.39 -24.82 -8.39
C ILE A 314 28.74 -25.07 -7.71
N LYS A 315 29.76 -25.49 -8.46
CA LYS A 315 31.13 -25.65 -7.94
C LYS A 315 31.63 -24.38 -7.27
N SER A 316 31.51 -23.23 -7.94
CA SER A 316 31.91 -21.95 -7.35
C SER A 316 31.11 -21.60 -6.09
N THR A 317 29.82 -21.95 -6.04
CA THR A 317 28.96 -21.69 -4.86
C THR A 317 29.39 -22.54 -3.67
N VAL A 318 29.68 -23.82 -3.91
CA VAL A 318 30.19 -24.76 -2.91
C VAL A 318 31.54 -24.31 -2.35
N GLU A 319 32.45 -23.83 -3.20
CA GLU A 319 33.75 -23.31 -2.77
C GLU A 319 33.63 -22.16 -1.77
N TYR A 320 32.72 -21.21 -2.01
CA TYR A 320 32.44 -20.11 -1.09
C TYR A 320 31.76 -20.61 0.19
N ILE A 321 30.75 -21.48 0.06
CA ILE A 321 29.93 -21.88 1.21
C ILE A 321 30.66 -22.82 2.17
N ASN A 322 31.52 -23.71 1.68
CA ASN A 322 32.25 -24.65 2.53
C ASN A 322 33.24 -23.96 3.48
N ARG A 323 33.65 -22.72 3.18
CA ARG A 323 34.59 -21.93 4.01
C ARG A 323 33.90 -21.14 5.13
N ILE A 324 32.60 -20.94 5.04
CA ILE A 324 31.82 -20.18 6.02
C ILE A 324 31.85 -20.88 7.38
N THR A 325 32.05 -20.13 8.45
CA THR A 325 31.98 -20.63 9.83
C THR A 325 30.84 -20.00 10.63
N THR A 326 30.42 -18.77 10.28
CA THR A 326 29.41 -18.01 11.02
C THR A 326 28.18 -17.67 10.17
N LYS A 327 27.08 -17.24 10.80
CA LYS A 327 25.88 -16.77 10.09
C LYS A 327 26.10 -15.42 9.42
N GLU A 328 26.96 -14.58 9.99
CA GLU A 328 27.36 -13.29 9.45
C GLU A 328 28.12 -13.48 8.12
N GLU A 329 29.11 -14.38 8.09
CA GLU A 329 29.82 -14.77 6.86
C GLU A 329 28.86 -15.40 5.83
N ALA A 330 27.89 -16.19 6.29
CA ALA A 330 26.86 -16.76 5.42
C ALA A 330 25.99 -15.69 4.78
N PHE A 331 25.56 -14.70 5.56
CA PHE A 331 24.75 -13.59 5.07
C PHE A 331 25.49 -12.82 3.98
N LEU A 332 26.76 -12.44 4.22
CA LEU A 332 27.59 -11.73 3.25
C LEU A 332 27.82 -12.56 1.98
N THR A 333 28.16 -13.84 2.14
CA THR A 333 28.44 -14.75 1.02
C THR A 333 27.21 -14.97 0.16
N LEU A 334 26.07 -15.28 0.77
CA LEU A 334 24.81 -15.48 0.05
C LEU A 334 24.40 -14.19 -0.67
N LYS A 335 24.46 -13.04 0.02
CA LYS A 335 24.12 -11.73 -0.57
C LYS A 335 25.01 -11.39 -1.78
N TYR A 336 26.32 -11.60 -1.66
CA TYR A 336 27.25 -11.41 -2.78
C TYR A 336 26.92 -12.31 -3.97
N LEU A 337 26.72 -13.62 -3.74
CA LEU A 337 26.40 -14.57 -4.81
C LEU A 337 25.07 -14.22 -5.49
N ASP A 338 24.07 -13.82 -4.72
CA ASP A 338 22.75 -13.45 -5.20
C ASP A 338 22.74 -12.14 -6.01
N LEU A 339 23.49 -11.14 -5.57
CA LEU A 339 23.65 -9.87 -6.29
C LEU A 339 24.52 -10.05 -7.53
N LYS A 340 25.62 -10.80 -7.43
CA LYS A 340 26.49 -11.11 -8.57
C LYS A 340 25.74 -11.86 -9.67
N ASN A 341 24.87 -12.80 -9.31
CA ASN A 341 24.02 -13.47 -10.28
C ASN A 341 22.99 -12.51 -10.90
N HIS A 342 22.37 -11.66 -10.07
CA HIS A 342 21.39 -10.68 -10.53
C HIS A 342 22.00 -9.64 -11.49
N ASN A 343 23.20 -9.16 -11.20
CA ASN A 343 23.89 -8.13 -11.97
C ASN A 343 24.63 -8.69 -13.20
N ASN A 344 24.55 -9.98 -13.49
CA ASN A 344 25.36 -10.59 -14.55
C ASN A 344 24.92 -10.06 -15.94
N PRO A 345 25.75 -9.24 -16.62
CA PRO A 345 25.32 -8.41 -17.73
C PRO A 345 25.27 -9.13 -19.09
N HIS A 346 25.61 -10.44 -19.17
CA HIS A 346 25.92 -11.09 -20.45
C HIS A 346 25.23 -12.43 -20.71
N LYS A 347 24.08 -12.63 -20.09
CA LYS A 347 23.21 -13.74 -20.43
C LYS A 347 22.47 -13.37 -21.71
N LYS A 348 22.76 -14.03 -22.82
CA LYS A 348 21.95 -13.90 -24.04
C LYS A 348 20.91 -15.00 -24.04
N THR A 349 19.68 -14.65 -24.31
CA THR A 349 18.58 -15.57 -24.54
C THR A 349 18.00 -15.40 -25.93
N LYS A 350 17.29 -16.41 -26.40
CA LYS A 350 16.56 -16.40 -27.65
C LYS A 350 15.08 -16.23 -27.37
N SER A 351 14.45 -15.43 -28.21
CA SER A 351 13.00 -15.36 -28.34
C SER A 351 12.60 -15.93 -29.69
N ARG A 352 11.56 -16.77 -29.69
CA ARG A 352 11.05 -17.45 -30.87
C ARG A 352 9.55 -17.25 -30.98
N VAL A 353 9.11 -16.73 -32.12
CA VAL A 353 7.74 -16.26 -32.30
C VAL A 353 7.19 -16.74 -33.64
N THR A 354 5.97 -17.27 -33.61
CA THR A 354 5.17 -17.59 -34.80
C THR A 354 3.94 -16.71 -34.85
N LEU A 355 3.58 -16.28 -36.06
CA LEU A 355 2.60 -15.23 -36.32
C LEU A 355 1.43 -15.79 -37.14
N GLU A 356 0.28 -15.10 -37.09
CA GLU A 356 -0.89 -15.35 -37.94
C GLU A 356 -0.78 -14.60 -39.28
N GLY A 357 0.41 -14.60 -39.89
CA GLY A 357 0.68 -14.02 -41.21
C GLY A 357 2.17 -13.98 -41.55
N ASN A 358 2.51 -13.64 -42.81
CA ASN A 358 3.89 -13.63 -43.27
C ASN A 358 4.61 -12.35 -42.84
N VAL A 359 5.70 -12.51 -42.09
CA VAL A 359 6.51 -11.43 -41.53
C VAL A 359 7.56 -10.92 -42.50
N ASP A 360 7.80 -9.61 -42.43
CA ASP A 360 8.80 -8.90 -43.22
C ASP A 360 9.68 -7.99 -42.37
N SER A 361 9.15 -7.51 -41.24
CA SER A 361 9.89 -6.73 -40.25
C SER A 361 9.25 -6.83 -38.86
N PHE A 362 9.96 -6.37 -37.85
CA PHE A 362 9.42 -6.17 -36.51
C PHE A 362 10.11 -5.02 -35.78
N THR A 363 9.43 -4.47 -34.79
CA THR A 363 9.97 -3.45 -33.89
C THR A 363 9.90 -3.97 -32.46
N LEU A 364 11.04 -3.94 -31.78
CA LEU A 364 11.15 -4.12 -30.34
C LEU A 364 11.04 -2.75 -29.67
N TYR A 365 10.12 -2.62 -28.72
CA TYR A 365 10.07 -1.47 -27.82
C TYR A 365 10.71 -1.86 -26.51
N ILE A 366 11.61 -0.99 -26.03
CA ILE A 366 12.50 -1.29 -24.91
C ILE A 366 12.49 -0.09 -23.98
N GLU A 367 12.28 -0.32 -22.70
CA GLU A 367 12.55 0.70 -21.71
C GLU A 367 14.05 0.94 -21.60
N SER A 368 14.47 2.17 -21.88
CA SER A 368 15.90 2.54 -21.94
C SER A 368 16.36 3.42 -20.79
N LYS A 369 15.41 4.04 -20.08
CA LYS A 369 15.71 4.87 -18.91
C LYS A 369 14.56 4.85 -17.92
N ARG A 370 14.92 4.74 -16.63
CA ARG A 370 14.04 5.01 -15.49
C ARG A 370 14.41 6.35 -14.91
N ASP A 371 13.45 7.27 -14.88
CA ASP A 371 13.55 8.50 -14.12
C ASP A 371 12.65 8.43 -12.88
N THR A 372 13.00 9.24 -11.88
CA THR A 372 12.19 9.42 -10.67
C THR A 372 11.74 10.87 -10.60
N ILE A 373 10.42 11.10 -10.51
CA ILE A 373 9.90 12.42 -10.18
C ILE A 373 9.80 12.50 -8.66
N THR A 374 10.45 13.51 -8.09
CA THR A 374 10.23 13.93 -6.71
C THR A 374 9.38 15.18 -6.72
N PHE A 375 8.31 15.21 -5.94
CA PHE A 375 7.47 16.40 -5.80
C PHE A 375 7.02 16.58 -4.36
N LEU A 376 6.80 17.83 -4.00
CA LEU A 376 6.31 18.23 -2.69
C LEU A 376 4.82 18.57 -2.79
N THR A 377 4.07 18.16 -1.77
CA THR A 377 2.69 18.59 -1.56
C THR A 377 2.50 19.01 -0.11
N THR A 378 1.61 19.96 0.13
CA THR A 378 1.27 20.42 1.48
C THR A 378 -0.16 20.00 1.79
N LEU A 379 -0.33 19.12 2.76
CA LEU A 379 -1.65 18.74 3.26
C LEU A 379 -2.06 19.73 4.34
N LYS A 380 -3.34 20.12 4.33
CA LYS A 380 -3.91 21.03 5.34
C LYS A 380 -4.81 20.29 6.31
N ASN A 381 -4.86 20.73 7.55
CA ASN A 381 -5.83 20.20 8.50
C ASN A 381 -7.24 20.53 8.01
N GLY A 382 -8.09 19.50 7.87
CA GLY A 382 -9.48 19.65 7.47
C GLY A 382 -10.37 20.09 8.63
N SER A 383 -9.90 19.98 9.87
CA SER A 383 -10.62 20.43 11.06
C SER A 383 -10.17 21.83 11.47
N SER A 384 -11.12 22.67 11.89
CA SER A 384 -10.80 23.96 12.52
C SER A 384 -10.04 23.76 13.84
N VAL A 385 -9.25 24.78 14.21
CA VAL A 385 -8.58 24.82 15.52
C VAL A 385 -9.65 24.78 16.61
N LYS A 386 -9.51 23.84 17.54
CA LYS A 386 -10.40 23.67 18.70
C LYS A 386 -9.70 24.25 19.93
N LYS A 387 -10.50 24.73 20.89
CA LYS A 387 -9.98 25.13 22.21
C LYS A 387 -9.52 23.94 23.04
N LEU A 388 -10.07 22.76 22.76
CA LEU A 388 -9.89 21.53 23.51
C LEU A 388 -9.84 20.33 22.56
N TYR A 389 -8.91 19.43 22.83
CA TYR A 389 -8.73 18.14 22.16
C TYR A 389 -8.73 17.02 23.19
N LEU A 390 -9.18 15.84 22.75
CA LEU A 390 -9.17 14.63 23.56
C LEU A 390 -7.90 13.85 23.26
N HIS A 391 -7.15 13.52 24.31
CA HIS A 391 -6.00 12.63 24.27
C HIS A 391 -6.32 11.34 25.02
N LYS A 392 -6.45 10.24 24.29
CA LYS A 392 -6.79 8.93 24.87
C LYS A 392 -5.53 8.13 25.24
N LEU A 393 -5.47 7.68 26.48
CA LEU A 393 -4.45 6.77 27.01
C LEU A 393 -5.12 5.48 27.49
N GLU A 394 -4.33 4.47 27.84
CA GLU A 394 -4.85 3.16 28.27
C GLU A 394 -5.65 3.24 29.57
N ASP A 395 -5.23 4.10 30.51
CA ASP A 395 -5.74 4.22 31.87
C ASP A 395 -6.52 5.52 32.15
N LYS A 396 -6.40 6.52 31.27
CA LYS A 396 -7.03 7.84 31.45
C LYS A 396 -7.34 8.52 30.13
N THR A 397 -8.20 9.54 30.20
CA THR A 397 -8.40 10.51 29.12
C THR A 397 -7.95 11.89 29.57
N GLU A 398 -7.07 12.51 28.80
CA GLU A 398 -6.60 13.87 29.02
C GLU A 398 -7.32 14.84 28.08
N PHE A 399 -7.67 16.01 28.61
CA PHE A 399 -8.18 17.12 27.83
C PHE A 399 -7.06 18.12 27.65
N ILE A 400 -6.63 18.33 26.40
CA ILE A 400 -5.47 19.16 26.08
C ILE A 400 -5.89 20.38 25.26
N ASP A 401 -5.15 21.47 25.40
CA ASP A 401 -5.31 22.63 24.50
C ASP A 401 -4.64 22.39 23.13
N LYS A 402 -4.74 23.39 22.25
CA LYS A 402 -4.11 23.38 20.92
C LYS A 402 -2.57 23.26 20.95
N ASP A 403 -1.94 23.65 22.05
CA ASP A 403 -0.50 23.63 22.27
C ASP A 403 -0.03 22.36 22.96
N GLY A 404 -0.94 21.42 23.25
CA GLY A 404 -0.65 20.13 23.87
C GLY A 404 -0.59 20.17 25.39
N LYS A 405 -0.95 21.28 26.03
CA LYS A 405 -0.95 21.39 27.48
C LYS A 405 -2.18 20.68 28.03
N VAL A 406 -1.96 19.78 28.99
CA VAL A 406 -3.03 19.13 29.74
C VAL A 406 -3.75 20.18 30.58
N ILE A 407 -5.06 20.32 30.35
CA ILE A 407 -5.96 21.16 31.13
C ILE A 407 -6.49 20.36 32.31
N THR A 408 -6.96 19.15 32.06
CA THR A 408 -7.45 18.22 33.08
C THR A 408 -7.37 16.78 32.60
N SER A 409 -7.54 15.83 33.52
CA SER A 409 -7.49 14.39 33.25
C SER A 409 -8.62 13.69 33.98
N ILE A 410 -9.22 12.72 33.30
CA ILE A 410 -10.22 11.81 33.86
C ILE A 410 -9.56 10.42 33.92
N PRO A 411 -9.47 9.76 35.08
CA PRO A 411 -8.77 8.49 35.26
C PRO A 411 -9.58 7.29 34.71
N SER A 412 -10.16 7.45 33.52
CA SER A 412 -10.95 6.45 32.80
C SER A 412 -11.11 6.84 31.32
N SER A 413 -11.53 5.88 30.50
CA SER A 413 -12.07 6.17 29.18
C SER A 413 -13.34 7.03 29.30
N VAL A 414 -13.49 8.01 28.42
CA VAL A 414 -14.68 8.87 28.33
C VAL A 414 -15.47 8.58 27.07
N HIS A 415 -16.79 8.57 27.22
CA HIS A 415 -17.74 8.35 26.15
C HIS A 415 -18.70 9.53 26.09
N PHE A 416 -18.70 10.24 24.96
CA PHE A 416 -19.62 11.34 24.75
C PHE A 416 -21.05 10.80 24.57
N LEU A 417 -22.03 11.52 25.12
CA LEU A 417 -23.43 11.15 24.98
C LEU A 417 -23.81 11.04 23.51
N SER A 418 -24.62 10.04 23.18
CA SER A 418 -25.10 9.82 21.83
C SER A 418 -26.63 9.74 21.80
N HIS A 419 -27.21 10.26 20.73
CA HIS A 419 -28.62 10.15 20.40
C HIS A 419 -28.84 8.96 19.45
N HIS A 420 -30.03 8.36 19.48
CA HIS A 420 -30.39 7.24 18.60
C HIS A 420 -30.34 7.58 17.09
N THR A 421 -30.33 8.86 16.73
CA THR A 421 -30.17 9.33 15.33
C THR A 421 -28.71 9.50 14.90
N GLY A 422 -27.74 9.09 15.72
CA GLY A 422 -26.32 9.20 15.41
C GLY A 422 -25.69 10.56 15.74
N TYR A 423 -26.42 11.46 16.40
CA TYR A 423 -25.85 12.69 16.95
C TYR A 423 -24.98 12.36 18.17
N HIS A 424 -23.77 12.92 18.24
CA HIS A 424 -22.87 12.78 19.39
C HIS A 424 -22.65 14.16 20.01
N SER A 425 -22.82 14.24 21.33
CA SER A 425 -22.46 15.44 22.09
C SER A 425 -20.97 15.70 21.97
N ASP A 426 -20.56 16.96 21.99
CA ASP A 426 -19.18 17.39 22.20
C ASP A 426 -19.00 18.10 23.56
N LYS A 427 -20.03 18.05 24.41
CA LYS A 427 -20.10 18.73 25.71
C LYS A 427 -20.35 17.79 26.87
N TYR A 428 -21.26 16.84 26.70
CA TYR A 428 -21.62 15.89 27.75
C TYR A 428 -21.00 14.53 27.50
N PHE A 429 -20.36 13.98 28.52
CA PHE A 429 -19.73 12.66 28.46
C PHE A 429 -19.85 11.94 29.79
N PHE A 430 -19.58 10.64 29.78
CA PHE A 430 -19.54 9.81 30.98
C PHE A 430 -18.31 8.90 30.97
N THR A 431 -17.92 8.45 32.16
CA THR A 431 -16.91 7.39 32.33
C THR A 431 -17.60 6.05 32.47
N GLU A 432 -17.05 5.02 31.82
CA GLU A 432 -17.52 3.65 31.96
C GLU A 432 -16.81 3.03 33.18
N SER A 433 -17.56 2.77 34.26
CA SER A 433 -17.08 2.00 35.42
C SER A 433 -17.99 0.80 35.64
N THR A 434 -17.48 -0.24 36.30
CA THR A 434 -18.17 -1.53 36.51
C THR A 434 -19.38 -1.45 37.42
N GLU A 435 -19.57 -0.36 38.17
CA GLU A 435 -20.66 -0.24 39.17
C GLU A 435 -21.58 0.96 38.92
N GLU A 436 -21.07 2.14 38.54
CA GLU A 436 -21.89 3.31 38.18
C GLU A 436 -21.22 4.23 37.14
N ARG A 437 -22.02 4.89 36.29
CA ARG A 437 -21.52 5.93 35.36
C ARG A 437 -21.44 7.27 36.07
N ASP A 438 -20.28 7.92 35.99
CA ASP A 438 -20.15 9.33 36.36
C ASP A 438 -20.28 10.20 35.12
N TYR A 439 -21.14 11.22 35.21
CA TYR A 439 -21.40 12.15 34.11
C TYR A 439 -20.69 13.47 34.31
N TYR A 440 -20.28 14.07 33.20
CA TYR A 440 -19.50 15.30 33.18
C TYR A 440 -20.02 16.24 32.09
N TYR A 441 -19.81 17.54 32.32
CA TYR A 441 -20.01 18.59 31.33
C TYR A 441 -18.68 19.28 31.03
N LEU A 442 -18.41 19.47 29.73
CA LEU A 442 -17.28 20.19 29.17
C LEU A 442 -17.74 21.56 28.69
N ASP A 443 -17.30 22.62 29.38
CA ASP A 443 -17.36 23.98 28.86
C ASP A 443 -16.13 24.22 27.98
N GLN A 444 -16.28 24.07 26.68
CA GLN A 444 -15.17 24.25 25.74
C GLN A 444 -14.64 25.69 25.71
N ASP A 445 -15.50 26.68 26.01
CA ASP A 445 -15.12 28.10 25.96
C ASP A 445 -14.27 28.50 27.14
N LYS A 446 -14.62 28.02 28.34
CA LYS A 446 -13.88 28.25 29.58
C LYS A 446 -12.78 27.23 29.84
N GLN A 447 -12.72 26.17 29.03
CA GLN A 447 -11.81 25.03 29.23
C GLN A 447 -11.99 24.35 30.60
N THR A 448 -13.23 24.25 31.08
CA THR A 448 -13.54 23.67 32.40
C THR A 448 -14.38 22.41 32.26
N ILE A 449 -14.11 21.43 33.13
CA ILE A 449 -14.91 20.20 33.25
C ILE A 449 -15.56 20.18 34.62
N SER A 450 -16.86 19.90 34.65
CA SER A 450 -17.62 19.79 35.88
C SER A 450 -18.25 18.40 35.98
N LYS A 451 -17.98 17.70 37.08
CA LYS A 451 -18.72 16.48 37.43
C LYS A 451 -20.17 16.85 37.74
N LEU A 452 -21.11 16.10 37.19
CA LEU A 452 -22.53 16.36 37.34
C LEU A 452 -23.13 15.49 38.44
N PRO A 453 -24.15 15.99 39.18
CA PRO A 453 -24.77 15.25 40.28
C PRO A 453 -25.79 14.20 39.81
N TYR A 454 -25.64 13.65 38.60
CA TYR A 454 -26.62 12.76 37.97
C TYR A 454 -26.11 11.31 37.91
N SER A 455 -27.01 10.34 38.14
CA SER A 455 -26.78 8.90 37.95
C SER A 455 -27.13 8.43 36.55
N GLN A 456 -27.95 9.19 35.82
CA GLN A 456 -28.32 8.91 34.44
C GLN A 456 -28.53 10.21 33.69
N ILE A 457 -27.98 10.31 32.48
CA ILE A 457 -28.28 11.36 31.51
C ILE A 457 -28.47 10.71 30.15
N GLU A 458 -29.57 11.02 29.50
CA GLU A 458 -29.87 10.59 28.14
C GLU A 458 -30.56 11.70 27.37
N TYR A 459 -30.53 11.63 26.04
CA TYR A 459 -31.27 12.59 25.25
C TYR A 459 -32.76 12.29 25.28
N LEU A 460 -33.56 13.33 25.57
CA LEU A 460 -34.99 13.33 25.34
C LEU A 460 -35.30 13.73 23.89
N CYS A 461 -34.65 14.79 23.41
CA CYS A 461 -34.58 15.24 22.03
C CYS A 461 -33.28 16.04 21.84
N LEU A 462 -32.92 16.41 20.61
CA LEU A 462 -31.63 17.05 20.32
C LEU A 462 -31.22 18.20 21.30
N PRO A 463 -32.10 19.17 21.65
CA PRO A 463 -31.75 20.25 22.56
C PRO A 463 -31.96 19.93 24.05
N ILE A 464 -32.60 18.82 24.42
CA ILE A 464 -33.01 18.52 25.80
C ILE A 464 -32.47 17.16 26.25
N LEU A 465 -31.76 17.16 27.37
CA LEU A 465 -31.34 15.95 28.08
C LEU A 465 -32.31 15.68 29.24
N LEU A 466 -32.66 14.41 29.39
CA LEU A 466 -33.31 13.88 30.58
C LEU A 466 -32.23 13.45 31.57
N ALA A 467 -32.36 13.83 32.84
CA ALA A 467 -31.37 13.50 33.87
C ALA A 467 -32.02 13.04 35.18
N LYS A 468 -31.42 12.05 35.84
CA LYS A 468 -31.80 11.57 37.18
C LYS A 468 -30.70 11.92 38.17
N GLU A 469 -31.03 12.62 39.25
CA GLU A 469 -30.06 13.05 40.27
C GLU A 469 -29.69 11.89 41.21
N LYS A 470 -28.42 11.79 41.62
CA LYS A 470 -27.95 10.71 42.51
C LYS A 470 -28.71 10.76 43.84
N GLY A 471 -29.27 9.62 44.26
CA GLY A 471 -29.98 9.48 45.53
C GLY A 471 -31.32 10.24 45.62
N LYS A 472 -31.86 10.76 44.51
CA LYS A 472 -33.17 11.44 44.48
C LYS A 472 -34.12 10.77 43.50
N GLU A 473 -35.41 10.85 43.81
CA GLU A 473 -36.47 10.42 42.91
C GLU A 473 -36.83 11.52 41.90
N GLY A 474 -37.24 11.07 40.72
CA GLY A 474 -37.70 11.93 39.64
C GLY A 474 -36.62 12.41 38.67
N LEU A 475 -37.10 13.01 37.60
CA LEU A 475 -36.39 13.37 36.38
C LEU A 475 -36.32 14.89 36.24
N LYS A 476 -35.20 15.37 35.72
CA LYS A 476 -34.93 16.78 35.42
C LYS A 476 -34.65 16.96 33.94
N LEU A 477 -34.92 18.16 33.44
CA LEU A 477 -34.66 18.54 32.05
C LEU A 477 -33.45 19.49 32.01
N LEU A 478 -32.42 19.10 31.29
CA LEU A 478 -31.19 19.88 31.10
C LEU A 478 -31.08 20.33 29.64
N SER A 479 -30.41 21.45 29.42
CA SER A 479 -30.00 21.85 28.08
C SER A 479 -28.92 20.89 27.59
N ALA A 480 -29.02 20.42 26.35
CA ALA A 480 -27.95 19.68 25.70
C ALA A 480 -26.74 20.56 25.32
N GLU A 481 -26.93 21.88 25.32
CA GLU A 481 -25.94 22.87 24.89
C GLU A 481 -25.18 23.54 26.04
N LYS A 482 -25.80 23.63 27.21
CA LYS A 482 -25.26 24.32 28.39
C LYS A 482 -25.56 23.53 29.65
N ASN A 483 -24.66 23.56 30.64
CA ASN A 483 -24.94 23.03 31.97
C ASN A 483 -25.97 23.88 32.72
N LEU A 484 -27.24 23.74 32.33
CA LEU A 484 -28.34 24.54 32.80
C LEU A 484 -29.60 23.67 32.91
N LEU A 485 -30.31 23.81 34.04
CA LEU A 485 -31.66 23.28 34.21
C LEU A 485 -32.65 24.09 33.38
N LEU A 486 -33.43 23.42 32.56
CA LEU A 486 -34.47 24.05 31.73
C LEU A 486 -35.78 24.29 32.50
N SER A 487 -35.95 23.60 33.63
CA SER A 487 -37.10 23.67 34.53
C SER A 487 -36.63 23.42 35.97
N ASP A 488 -37.22 24.12 36.92
CA ASP A 488 -37.06 23.92 38.37
C ASP A 488 -37.89 22.73 38.89
N LYS A 489 -38.94 22.34 38.14
CA LYS A 489 -39.77 21.18 38.48
C LYS A 489 -39.05 19.85 38.24
N THR A 490 -39.38 18.89 39.10
CA THR A 490 -39.04 17.47 38.95
C THR A 490 -40.23 16.71 38.38
N PHE A 491 -39.96 15.71 37.54
CA PHE A 491 -40.97 14.91 36.85
C PHE A 491 -40.88 13.44 37.25
N THR A 492 -42.01 12.75 37.36
CA THR A 492 -42.06 11.31 37.62
C THR A 492 -41.91 10.50 36.33
N ASN A 493 -42.37 11.05 35.19
CA ASN A 493 -42.31 10.38 33.90
C ASN A 493 -42.30 11.39 32.73
N VAL A 494 -41.83 10.95 31.57
CA VAL A 494 -41.83 11.71 30.31
C VAL A 494 -42.31 10.81 29.18
N PHE A 495 -43.18 11.34 28.32
CA PHE A 495 -43.74 10.63 27.17
C PHE A 495 -43.61 11.50 25.90
N ILE A 496 -42.95 10.95 24.87
CA ILE A 496 -42.81 11.61 23.57
C ILE A 496 -43.93 11.10 22.66
N GLN A 497 -44.83 11.99 22.22
CA GLN A 497 -45.92 11.64 21.31
C GLN A 497 -45.44 11.61 19.85
N ARG A 498 -44.69 10.57 19.49
CA ARG A 498 -43.98 10.44 18.20
C ARG A 498 -44.88 10.47 16.97
N TYR A 499 -46.14 10.04 17.09
CA TYR A 499 -47.03 9.85 15.93
C TYR A 499 -48.15 10.90 15.79
N THR A 500 -48.39 11.72 16.82
CA THR A 500 -49.48 12.71 16.80
C THR A 500 -48.98 14.15 16.62
N GLY A 501 -47.68 14.40 16.76
CA GLY A 501 -47.11 15.76 16.69
C GLY A 501 -47.49 16.65 17.87
N GLU A 502 -48.16 16.08 18.88
CA GLU A 502 -48.67 16.77 20.07
C GLU A 502 -47.60 17.11 21.12
N GLY A 503 -46.32 16.89 20.78
CA GLY A 503 -45.18 17.35 21.55
C GLY A 503 -44.69 16.36 22.60
N ILE A 504 -44.13 16.89 23.68
CA ILE A 504 -43.56 16.11 24.77
C ILE A 504 -44.39 16.35 26.03
N LEU A 505 -44.95 15.27 26.57
CA LEU A 505 -45.70 15.25 27.82
C LEU A 505 -44.76 14.91 28.98
N VAL A 506 -44.85 15.67 30.06
CA VAL A 506 -44.15 15.41 31.31
C VAL A 506 -45.14 15.32 32.46
N TYR A 507 -44.89 14.42 33.40
CA TYR A 507 -45.78 14.13 34.52
C TYR A 507 -45.09 14.47 35.83
N ASN A 508 -45.84 15.02 36.78
CA ASN A 508 -45.44 15.06 38.19
C ASN A 508 -46.67 14.93 39.09
N ASN A 509 -46.49 15.00 40.41
CA ASN A 509 -47.58 14.88 41.38
C ASN A 509 -48.71 15.93 41.20
N GLY A 510 -48.45 17.02 40.49
CA GLY A 510 -49.42 18.09 40.18
C GLY A 510 -50.13 17.95 38.83
N GLY A 511 -49.91 16.87 38.07
CA GLY A 511 -50.59 16.55 36.81
C GLY A 511 -49.65 16.38 35.62
N SER A 512 -50.23 16.41 34.41
CA SER A 512 -49.52 16.33 33.14
C SER A 512 -49.33 17.71 32.50
N PHE A 513 -48.17 17.93 31.90
CA PHE A 513 -47.80 19.19 31.26
C PHE A 513 -47.19 18.94 29.89
N LEU A 514 -47.51 19.83 28.95
CA LEU A 514 -46.82 19.92 27.66
C LEU A 514 -45.66 20.90 27.76
N LEU A 515 -44.56 20.56 27.08
CA LEU A 515 -43.36 21.39 27.03
C LEU A 515 -43.47 22.45 25.92
N TYR A 516 -43.29 23.72 26.29
CA TYR A 516 -43.20 24.84 25.35
C TYR A 516 -41.84 25.53 25.49
N ASP A 517 -41.31 26.08 24.40
CA ASP A 517 -40.03 26.80 24.38
C ASP A 517 -40.16 28.24 24.93
N GLN A 518 -39.04 28.97 24.97
CA GLN A 518 -38.99 30.38 25.38
C GLN A 518 -39.87 31.33 24.54
N ASN A 519 -40.29 30.91 23.34
CA ASN A 519 -41.16 31.67 22.44
C ASN A 519 -42.61 31.17 22.48
N ASN A 520 -42.96 30.36 23.49
CA ASN A 520 -44.28 29.79 23.65
C ASN A 520 -44.71 28.86 22.51
N LYS A 521 -43.75 28.22 21.82
CA LYS A 521 -43.99 27.18 20.80
C LYS A 521 -43.89 25.79 21.40
N LEU A 522 -44.75 24.88 20.94
CA LEU A 522 -44.75 23.49 21.40
C LEU A 522 -43.42 22.81 21.05
N ILE A 523 -42.79 22.16 22.04
CA ILE A 523 -41.56 21.40 21.85
C ILE A 523 -41.93 19.99 21.39
N THR A 524 -41.36 19.59 20.26
CA THR A 524 -41.42 18.24 19.68
C THR A 524 -40.01 17.65 19.60
N GLU A 525 -39.90 16.37 19.20
CA GLU A 525 -38.61 15.70 18.96
C GLU A 525 -37.72 16.41 17.92
N ASN A 526 -38.33 17.18 17.00
CA ASN A 526 -37.67 17.89 15.91
C ASN A 526 -37.25 19.32 16.30
N THR A 527 -37.51 19.74 17.53
CA THR A 527 -37.11 21.06 18.02
C THR A 527 -35.59 21.17 18.00
N LYS A 528 -35.04 22.25 17.43
CA LYS A 528 -33.59 22.40 17.28
C LYS A 528 -32.91 23.15 18.43
N LYS A 529 -33.65 24.02 19.12
CA LYS A 529 -33.07 24.89 20.17
C LYS A 529 -34.10 25.17 21.26
N VAL A 530 -33.67 25.01 22.52
CA VAL A 530 -34.46 25.30 23.71
C VAL A 530 -33.53 25.91 24.74
N ASP A 531 -33.81 27.16 25.15
CA ASP A 531 -33.04 27.87 26.18
C ASP A 531 -33.78 27.86 27.53
N LYS A 532 -35.11 27.73 27.50
CA LYS A 532 -35.98 27.64 28.67
C LYS A 532 -37.24 26.85 28.32
N ILE A 533 -37.79 26.15 29.30
CA ILE A 533 -39.07 25.43 29.17
C ILE A 533 -40.18 26.17 29.91
N ILE A 534 -41.33 26.30 29.26
CA ILE A 534 -42.59 26.75 29.83
C ILE A 534 -43.52 25.53 29.90
N LEU A 535 -44.06 25.26 31.08
CA LEU A 535 -44.98 24.14 31.30
C LEU A 535 -46.43 24.64 31.18
N LYS A 536 -47.20 24.05 30.28
CA LYS A 536 -48.66 24.28 30.20
C LYS A 536 -49.38 22.99 30.58
N LYS A 537 -50.39 23.09 31.45
CA LYS A 537 -51.22 21.93 31.82
C LYS A 537 -51.82 21.30 30.56
N SER A 538 -51.73 19.98 30.45
CA SER A 538 -52.42 19.26 29.39
C SER A 538 -53.91 19.16 29.75
N THR A 539 -54.78 19.74 28.94
CA THR A 539 -56.24 19.55 29.03
C THR A 539 -56.61 18.36 28.14
N GLY A 540 -56.42 17.15 28.66
CA GLY A 540 -56.75 15.90 27.97
C GLY A 540 -55.77 14.79 28.37
N TRP A 541 -56.25 13.82 29.15
CA TRP A 541 -57.05 12.70 28.63
C TRP A 541 -58.41 12.70 29.32
#